data_AF-A0A935Y9J5-F1
#
_entry.id   AF-A0A935Y9J5-F1
#
_cell.length_a   1.000
_cell.length_b   1.000
_cell.length_c   1.000
_cell.angle_alpha   90.00
_cell.angle_beta   90.00
_cell.angle_gamma   90.00
#
_symmetry.space_group_name_H-M   'P 1'
#
loop_
_entity.id
_entity.type
_entity.pdbx_description
1 polymer ?
#
loop_
_entity_poly.entity_id
_entity_poly.type
_entity_poly.pdbx_seq_one_letter_code
_entity_poly.pdbx_strand_id
1 'polypeptide(L)'
;MPHKFTFFLLVFCTVSGRLWAHDIHGDHYVGYSFHLKSKNYFKGSVLFFSNDSVYFQTEAGSVKGYLISEFDDQDKTLLLERKNLIDHVNQSLVLKQHKAEQKKENKFSFFPVIFVMIAIVLLFIFKFDFQSSKKEMDSSLDESFILKLTPYFFFQA
;
A
#
# COMPACT_ATOMS: atom_id res chain seq x y z
N MET A 1 27.37 2.31 -17.63
CA MET A 1 26.13 2.93 -17.11
C MET A 1 24.89 2.02 -16.93
N PRO A 2 24.74 0.80 -17.52
CA PRO A 2 23.47 0.06 -17.45
C PRO A 2 23.16 -0.55 -16.07
N HIS A 3 24.18 -0.91 -15.29
CA HIS A 3 24.00 -1.61 -14.01
C HIS A 3 23.33 -0.77 -12.90
N LYS A 4 23.47 0.57 -12.95
CA LYS A 4 22.87 1.48 -11.97
C LYS A 4 21.33 1.56 -12.12
N PHE A 5 20.82 1.51 -13.37
CA PHE A 5 19.39 1.52 -13.66
C PHE A 5 18.71 0.20 -13.27
N THR A 6 19.37 -0.93 -13.54
CA THR A 6 18.88 -2.26 -13.18
C THR A 6 18.69 -2.42 -11.68
N PHE A 7 19.60 -1.87 -10.87
CA PHE A 7 19.51 -1.91 -9.41
C PHE A 7 18.31 -1.10 -8.88
N PHE A 8 18.10 0.11 -9.39
CA PHE A 8 16.95 0.94 -9.01
C PHE A 8 15.61 0.31 -9.39
N LEU A 9 15.52 -0.32 -10.57
CA LEU A 9 14.33 -1.04 -11.02
C LEU A 9 14.03 -2.24 -10.10
N LEU A 10 15.06 -3.00 -9.71
CA LEU A 10 14.94 -4.15 -8.82
C LEU A 10 14.40 -3.74 -7.45
N VAL A 11 14.98 -2.70 -6.84
CA VAL A 11 14.54 -2.15 -5.55
C VAL A 11 13.11 -1.63 -5.62
N PHE A 12 12.74 -0.93 -6.69
CA PHE A 12 11.37 -0.42 -6.88
C PHE A 12 10.35 -1.57 -6.95
N CYS A 13 10.61 -2.61 -7.75
CA CYS A 13 9.74 -3.78 -7.87
C CYS A 13 9.60 -4.57 -6.56
N THR A 14 10.65 -4.66 -5.74
CA THR A 14 10.58 -5.39 -4.46
C THR A 14 9.78 -4.62 -3.41
N VAL A 15 9.90 -3.29 -3.40
CA VAL A 15 9.17 -2.44 -2.45
C VAL A 15 7.70 -2.31 -2.85
N SER A 16 7.39 -2.18 -4.14
CA SER A 16 6.00 -2.09 -4.63
C SER A 16 5.23 -3.41 -4.48
N GLY A 17 5.87 -4.55 -4.72
CA GLY A 17 5.23 -5.86 -4.59
C GLY A 17 4.77 -6.20 -3.16
N ARG A 18 5.48 -5.71 -2.14
CA ARG A 18 5.11 -5.93 -0.73
C ARG A 18 3.95 -5.06 -0.25
N LEU A 19 3.64 -3.96 -0.94
CA LEU A 19 2.53 -3.08 -0.59
C LEU A 19 1.17 -3.60 -1.07
N TRP A 20 1.14 -4.59 -1.97
CA TRP A 20 -0.09 -5.14 -2.56
C TRP A 20 -0.47 -6.55 -2.09
N ALA A 21 0.30 -7.14 -1.18
CA ALA A 21 0.12 -8.54 -0.76
C ALA A 21 -0.80 -8.74 0.46
N HIS A 22 -1.42 -7.68 1.01
CA HIS A 22 -2.00 -7.74 2.35
C HIS A 22 -3.51 -7.81 2.49
N ASP A 23 -4.32 -7.76 1.41
CA ASP A 23 -5.77 -7.62 1.65
C ASP A 23 -6.73 -8.11 0.55
N ILE A 24 -6.57 -9.35 0.09
CA ILE A 24 -7.65 -10.03 -0.62
C ILE A 24 -7.78 -11.46 -0.07
N HIS A 25 -8.24 -11.57 1.18
CA HIS A 25 -8.87 -12.79 1.67
C HIS A 25 -10.31 -12.81 1.16
N GLY A 26 -10.48 -13.30 -0.08
CA GLY A 26 -11.78 -13.54 -0.68
C GLY A 26 -12.30 -14.95 -0.33
N ASP A 27 -12.59 -15.21 0.94
CA ASP A 27 -13.22 -16.47 1.41
C ASP A 27 -13.74 -16.19 2.84
N HIS A 28 -15.01 -16.34 3.22
CA HIS A 28 -16.02 -17.30 2.83
C HIS A 28 -17.42 -16.69 2.93
N TYR A 29 -18.26 -16.90 1.93
CA TYR A 29 -19.71 -16.82 2.11
C TYR A 29 -20.14 -17.97 3.05
N VAL A 30 -20.37 -17.67 4.33
CA VAL A 30 -21.00 -18.60 5.27
C VAL A 30 -22.49 -18.30 5.25
N GLY A 31 -23.19 -18.88 4.27
CA GLY A 31 -24.63 -18.74 4.13
C GLY A 31 -25.35 -19.53 5.21
N TYR A 32 -25.91 -18.82 6.20
CA TYR A 32 -26.85 -19.41 7.16
C TYR A 32 -28.24 -19.41 6.55
N SER A 33 -29.02 -20.46 6.81
CA SER A 33 -30.43 -20.52 6.44
C SER A 33 -31.24 -19.80 7.50
N PHE A 34 -32.04 -18.80 7.09
CA PHE A 34 -32.95 -18.07 7.96
C PHE A 34 -34.40 -18.30 7.56
N HIS A 35 -35.28 -18.35 8.54
CA HIS A 35 -36.70 -18.65 8.42
C HIS A 35 -37.54 -17.43 8.80
N LEU A 36 -38.40 -17.03 7.87
CA LEU A 36 -39.38 -15.98 8.07
C LEU A 36 -40.70 -16.59 8.56
N LYS A 37 -41.44 -15.84 9.36
CA LYS A 37 -42.79 -16.19 9.84
C LYS A 37 -43.78 -16.48 8.71
N SER A 38 -43.53 -15.92 7.52
CA SER A 38 -44.30 -16.19 6.30
C SER A 38 -44.10 -17.61 5.73
N LYS A 39 -43.38 -18.49 6.44
CA LYS A 39 -42.98 -19.85 6.01
C LYS A 39 -42.01 -19.87 4.82
N ASN A 40 -41.46 -18.72 4.46
CA ASN A 40 -40.36 -18.62 3.49
C ASN A 40 -39.02 -18.74 4.21
N TYR A 41 -38.04 -19.35 3.57
CA TYR A 41 -36.66 -19.38 4.05
C TYR A 41 -35.72 -18.86 2.96
N PHE A 42 -34.59 -18.32 3.38
CA PHE A 42 -33.54 -17.91 2.46
C PHE A 42 -32.17 -18.18 3.07
N LYS A 43 -31.15 -18.28 2.21
CA LYS A 43 -29.75 -18.38 2.64
C LYS A 43 -29.06 -17.05 2.46
N GLY A 44 -28.34 -16.63 3.50
CA GLY A 44 -27.60 -15.40 3.47
C GLY A 44 -26.55 -15.29 4.58
N SER A 45 -25.67 -14.32 4.45
CA SER A 45 -24.76 -13.91 5.51
C SER A 45 -25.18 -12.53 6.02
N VAL A 46 -25.23 -12.37 7.34
CA VAL A 46 -25.52 -11.07 7.98
C VAL A 46 -24.41 -10.08 7.61
N LEU A 47 -24.79 -8.95 7.02
CA LEU A 47 -23.88 -7.85 6.69
C LEU A 47 -23.81 -6.83 7.83
N PHE A 48 -24.95 -6.23 8.17
CA PHE A 48 -25.03 -5.21 9.22
C PHE A 48 -26.45 -5.12 9.79
N PHE A 49 -26.54 -4.52 10.97
CA PHE A 49 -27.79 -4.20 11.66
C PHE A 49 -28.04 -2.69 11.56
N SER A 50 -29.29 -2.30 11.38
CA SER A 50 -29.72 -0.90 11.43
C SER A 50 -31.08 -0.82 12.09
N ASN A 51 -31.14 -0.17 13.27
CA ASN A 51 -32.35 -0.11 14.10
C ASN A 51 -32.91 -1.53 14.37
N ASP A 52 -34.14 -1.79 13.91
CA ASP A 52 -34.83 -3.08 14.03
C ASP A 52 -34.77 -3.93 12.75
N SER A 53 -33.93 -3.52 11.80
CA SER A 53 -33.70 -4.22 10.54
C SER A 53 -32.32 -4.88 10.51
N VAL A 54 -32.25 -6.00 9.81
CA VAL A 54 -31.01 -6.72 9.51
C VAL A 54 -30.87 -6.89 8.01
N TYR A 55 -29.65 -6.64 7.51
CA TYR A 55 -29.32 -6.73 6.10
C TYR A 55 -28.45 -7.96 5.85
N PHE A 56 -28.78 -8.70 4.81
CA PHE A 56 -28.10 -9.95 4.43
C PHE A 56 -27.56 -9.84 3.02
N GLN A 57 -26.37 -10.39 2.81
CA GLN A 57 -25.90 -10.77 1.49
C GLN A 57 -26.44 -12.15 1.15
N THR A 58 -27.17 -12.26 0.05
CA THR A 58 -27.69 -13.54 -0.48
C THR A 58 -26.62 -14.29 -1.28
N GLU A 59 -26.85 -15.58 -1.56
CA GLU A 59 -25.98 -16.38 -2.46
C GLU A 59 -25.79 -15.74 -3.84
N ALA A 60 -26.81 -15.04 -4.33
CA ALA A 60 -26.77 -14.32 -5.60
C ALA A 60 -25.96 -13.00 -5.54
N GLY A 61 -25.34 -12.68 -4.39
CA GLY A 61 -24.63 -11.43 -4.17
C GLY A 61 -25.53 -10.21 -3.94
N SER A 62 -26.86 -10.36 -4.03
CA SER A 62 -27.81 -9.28 -3.77
C SER A 62 -27.95 -9.01 -2.27
N VAL A 63 -28.19 -7.75 -1.90
CA VAL A 63 -28.45 -7.34 -0.50
C VAL A 63 -29.95 -7.27 -0.26
N LYS A 64 -30.42 -7.92 0.81
CA LYS A 64 -31.82 -7.87 1.23
C LYS A 64 -31.93 -7.45 2.69
N GLY A 65 -32.85 -6.55 2.99
CA GLY A 65 -33.18 -6.10 4.34
C GLY A 65 -34.49 -6.71 4.81
N TYR A 66 -34.51 -7.16 6.06
CA TYR A 66 -35.70 -7.69 6.73
C TYR A 66 -35.81 -7.11 8.14
N LEU A 67 -37.04 -6.94 8.61
CA LEU A 67 -37.28 -6.61 10.02
C LEU A 67 -37.00 -7.83 10.90
N ILE A 68 -36.34 -7.63 12.04
CA ILE A 68 -36.06 -8.71 13.01
C ILE A 68 -37.35 -9.39 13.49
N SER A 69 -38.47 -8.65 13.52
CA SER A 69 -39.78 -9.17 13.89
C SER A 69 -40.40 -10.14 12.87
N GLU A 70 -39.90 -10.18 11.64
CA GLU A 70 -40.37 -11.07 10.56
C GLU A 70 -39.76 -12.47 10.64
N PHE A 71 -38.69 -12.66 11.41
CA PHE A 71 -38.07 -13.95 11.63
C PHE A 71 -38.84 -14.77 12.66
N ASP A 72 -38.70 -16.09 12.59
CA ASP A 72 -39.19 -16.97 13.65
C ASP A 72 -38.48 -16.70 14.99
N ASP A 73 -39.01 -17.24 16.08
CA ASP A 73 -38.50 -16.92 17.42
C ASP A 73 -37.06 -17.43 17.63
N GLN A 74 -36.66 -18.50 16.94
CA GLN A 74 -35.31 -19.07 17.03
C GLN A 74 -34.28 -18.17 16.35
N ASP A 75 -34.50 -17.83 15.08
CA ASP A 75 -33.62 -16.98 14.29
C ASP A 75 -33.63 -15.54 14.81
N LYS A 76 -34.77 -15.05 15.29
CA LYS A 76 -34.86 -13.77 15.98
C LYS A 76 -33.93 -13.71 17.19
N THR A 77 -33.93 -14.74 18.02
CA THR A 77 -33.07 -14.81 19.22
C THR A 77 -31.59 -14.78 18.82
N LEU A 78 -31.21 -15.58 17.81
CA LEU A 78 -29.85 -15.63 17.28
C LEU A 78 -29.40 -14.28 16.71
N LEU A 79 -30.27 -13.59 15.96
CA LEU A 79 -29.98 -12.27 15.40
C LEU A 79 -29.81 -11.21 16.49
N LEU A 80 -30.60 -11.27 17.56
CA LEU A 80 -30.48 -10.34 18.69
C LEU A 80 -29.20 -10.57 19.50
N GLU A 81 -28.83 -11.83 19.77
CA GLU A 81 -27.54 -12.15 20.41
C GLU A 81 -26.37 -11.62 19.59
N ARG A 82 -26.42 -11.82 18.27
CA ARG A 82 -25.37 -11.35 17.36
C ARG A 82 -25.29 -9.82 17.31
N LYS A 83 -26.44 -9.14 17.30
CA LYS A 83 -26.50 -7.67 17.38
C LYS A 83 -25.85 -7.17 18.68
N ASN A 84 -26.21 -7.75 19.82
CA ASN A 84 -25.63 -7.39 21.12
C ASN A 84 -24.11 -7.60 21.17
N LEU A 85 -23.63 -8.70 20.59
CA LEU A 85 -22.19 -8.99 20.52
C LEU A 85 -21.45 -7.96 19.66
N ILE A 86 -22.01 -7.59 18.51
CA ILE A 86 -21.45 -6.55 17.63
C ILE A 86 -21.45 -5.20 18.34
N ASP A 87 -22.55 -4.83 19.00
CA ASP A 87 -22.65 -3.57 19.73
C ASP A 87 -21.63 -3.51 20.88
N HIS A 88 -21.44 -4.62 21.60
CA HIS A 88 -20.42 -4.73 22.65
C HIS A 88 -19.00 -4.57 22.10
N VAL A 89 -18.68 -5.24 20.98
CA VAL A 89 -17.39 -5.10 20.31
C VAL A 89 -17.17 -3.67 19.82
N ASN A 90 -18.18 -3.05 19.20
CA ASN A 90 -18.11 -1.68 18.71
C ASN A 90 -17.86 -0.69 19.86
N GLN A 91 -18.53 -0.84 21.00
CA GLN A 91 -18.27 -0.02 22.19
C GLN A 91 -16.82 -0.19 22.68
N SER A 92 -16.30 -1.42 22.69
CA SER A 92 -14.91 -1.68 23.07
C SER A 92 -13.89 -1.07 22.10
N LEU A 93 -14.23 -0.99 20.80
CA LEU A 93 -13.40 -0.36 19.77
C LEU A 93 -13.42 1.17 19.87
N VAL A 94 -14.57 1.79 20.17
CA VAL A 94 -14.68 3.23 20.42
C VAL A 94 -13.82 3.65 21.63
N LEU A 95 -13.82 2.85 22.70
CA LEU A 95 -12.94 3.06 23.86
C LEU A 95 -11.45 2.95 23.51
N LYS A 96 -11.08 2.06 22.57
CA LYS A 96 -9.70 1.95 22.06
C LYS A 96 -9.32 3.09 21.13
N GLN A 97 -10.24 3.59 20.30
CA GLN A 97 -10.02 4.76 19.43
C GLN A 97 -9.79 6.02 20.26
N HIS A 98 -10.55 6.24 21.34
CA HIS A 98 -10.29 7.37 22.23
C HIS A 98 -8.91 7.32 22.89
N LYS A 99 -8.42 6.11 23.25
CA LYS A 99 -7.04 5.92 23.73
C LYS A 99 -5.98 6.11 22.64
N ALA A 100 -6.29 5.80 21.38
CA ALA A 100 -5.38 5.98 20.26
C ALA A 100 -5.25 7.47 19.85
N GLU A 101 -6.32 8.26 19.98
CA GLU A 101 -6.29 9.71 19.73
C GLU A 101 -5.43 10.47 20.76
N GLN A 102 -5.38 10.03 22.01
CA GLN A 102 -4.49 10.59 23.03
C GLN A 102 -3.01 10.23 22.82
N LYS A 103 -2.68 9.29 21.92
CA LYS A 103 -1.30 8.85 21.65
C LYS A 103 -0.75 9.39 20.32
N LYS A 104 -1.18 10.59 19.91
CA LYS A 104 -0.42 11.44 18.96
C LYS A 104 0.78 12.09 19.66
N GLU A 105 1.61 11.28 20.32
CA GLU A 105 2.96 11.71 20.68
C GLU A 105 3.82 11.63 19.43
N ASN A 106 4.51 12.74 19.14
CA ASN A 106 5.46 12.96 18.04
C ASN A 106 6.16 11.68 17.58
N LYS A 107 5.62 11.04 16.53
CA LYS A 107 6.36 10.04 15.78
C LYS A 107 7.34 10.79 14.90
N PHE A 108 8.56 10.96 15.40
CA PHE A 108 9.66 11.47 14.60
C PHE A 108 9.79 10.56 13.37
N SER A 109 9.40 11.07 12.21
CA SER A 109 9.47 10.32 10.97
C SER A 109 10.93 10.30 10.54
N PHE A 110 11.54 9.11 10.51
CA PHE A 110 12.90 8.91 9.98
C PHE A 110 12.98 9.10 8.45
N PHE A 111 11.82 9.20 7.78
CA PHE A 111 11.71 9.33 6.33
C PHE A 111 12.45 10.55 5.75
N PRO A 112 12.32 11.78 6.30
CA PRO A 112 13.12 12.92 5.88
C PRO A 112 14.63 12.70 6.04
N VAL A 113 15.08 12.00 7.08
CA VAL A 113 16.51 11.72 7.30
C VAL A 113 17.06 10.80 6.21
N ILE A 114 16.31 9.73 5.89
CA ILE A 114 16.66 8.80 4.81
C ILE A 114 16.67 9.52 3.46
N PHE A 115 15.70 10.40 3.21
CA PHE A 115 15.63 11.16 1.96
C PHE A 115 16.83 12.09 1.78
N VAL A 116 17.26 12.79 2.84
CA VAL A 116 18.45 13.66 2.82
C VAL A 116 19.72 12.83 2.57
N MET A 117 19.85 11.66 3.22
CA MET A 117 20.98 10.75 3.00
C MET A 117 21.07 10.29 1.53
N ILE A 118 19.95 9.93 0.92
CA ILE A 118 19.90 9.54 -0.50
C ILE A 118 20.28 10.72 -1.40
N ALA A 119 19.76 11.91 -1.13
CA ALA A 119 20.07 13.11 -1.91
C ALA A 119 21.57 13.45 -1.89
N ILE A 120 22.23 13.31 -0.72
CA ILE A 120 23.68 13.52 -0.58
C ILE A 120 24.45 12.50 -1.42
N VAL A 121 24.10 11.21 -1.31
CA VAL A 121 24.77 10.15 -2.09
C VAL A 121 24.64 10.40 -3.59
N LEU A 122 23.44 10.79 -4.05
CA LEU A 122 23.21 11.15 -5.46
C LEU A 122 24.07 12.33 -5.90
N LEU A 123 24.15 13.40 -5.09
CA LEU A 123 25.01 14.56 -5.39
C LEU A 123 26.48 14.18 -5.52
N PHE A 124 26.98 13.30 -4.64
CA PHE A 124 28.34 12.79 -4.73
C PHE A 124 28.59 11.98 -6.01
N ILE A 125 27.66 11.10 -6.39
CA ILE A 125 27.78 10.32 -7.63
C ILE A 125 27.81 11.26 -8.84
N PHE A 126 26.92 12.25 -8.92
CA PHE A 126 26.90 13.19 -10.04
C PHE A 126 28.14 14.07 -10.12
N LYS A 127 28.68 14.52 -8.98
CA LYS A 127 29.95 15.30 -8.94
C LYS A 127 31.15 14.47 -9.36
N PHE A 128 31.19 13.19 -8.99
CA PHE A 128 32.29 12.29 -9.35
C PHE A 128 32.26 11.95 -10.85
N ASP A 129 31.08 11.62 -11.40
CA ASP A 129 30.92 11.36 -12.84
C ASP A 129 31.25 12.62 -13.67
N PHE A 130 30.92 13.83 -13.19
CA PHE A 130 31.24 15.09 -13.89
C PHE A 130 32.74 15.43 -13.88
N GLN A 131 33.46 15.19 -12.78
CA GLN A 131 34.91 15.40 -12.75
C GLN A 131 35.68 14.37 -13.57
N SER A 132 35.21 13.13 -13.61
CA SER A 132 35.83 12.09 -14.44
C SER A 132 35.67 12.41 -15.92
N SER A 133 34.47 12.83 -16.34
CA SER A 133 34.21 13.21 -17.73
C SER A 133 34.97 14.47 -18.15
N LYS A 134 35.17 15.43 -17.23
CA LYS A 134 35.98 16.63 -17.51
C LYS A 134 37.47 16.30 -17.70
N LYS A 135 38.03 15.38 -16.90
CA LYS A 135 39.43 14.95 -17.03
C LYS A 135 39.72 14.20 -18.35
N GLU A 136 38.80 13.37 -18.83
CA GLU A 136 38.92 12.72 -20.15
C GLU A 136 38.81 13.72 -21.30
N MET A 137 37.95 14.74 -21.17
CA MET A 137 37.80 15.75 -22.21
C MET A 137 39.05 16.66 -22.31
N ASP A 138 39.62 17.06 -21.17
CA ASP A 138 40.84 17.87 -21.13
C ASP A 138 42.08 17.08 -21.63
N SER A 139 42.20 15.77 -21.38
CA SER A 139 43.32 14.96 -21.88
C SER A 139 43.27 14.71 -23.40
N SER A 140 42.06 14.60 -23.97
CA SER A 140 41.88 14.45 -25.43
C SER A 140 42.21 15.73 -26.22
N LEU A 141 42.04 16.89 -25.60
CA LEU A 141 42.42 18.17 -26.19
C LEU A 141 43.94 18.34 -26.24
N ASP A 142 44.67 17.91 -25.20
CA ASP A 142 46.14 18.00 -25.16
C ASP A 142 46.83 17.07 -26.18
N GLU A 143 46.37 15.82 -26.32
CA GLU A 143 46.95 14.88 -27.30
C GLU A 143 46.71 15.32 -28.75
N SER A 144 45.53 15.87 -29.05
CA SER A 144 45.20 16.34 -30.41
C SER A 144 45.91 17.65 -30.79
N PHE A 145 46.33 18.45 -29.80
CA PHE A 145 47.12 19.67 -30.03
C PHE A 145 48.61 19.34 -30.27
N ILE A 146 49.19 18.39 -29.51
CA ILE A 146 50.59 17.98 -29.66
C ILE A 146 50.84 17.24 -30.99
N LEU A 147 49.88 16.44 -31.47
CA LEU A 147 50.01 15.72 -32.76
C LEU A 147 49.82 16.60 -34.01
N LYS A 148 49.30 17.83 -33.87
CA LYS A 148 49.13 18.76 -35.02
C LYS A 148 50.26 19.78 -35.18
N LEU A 149 51.16 19.91 -34.20
CA LEU A 149 52.28 20.87 -34.23
C LEU A 149 53.63 20.27 -34.68
N THR A 150 53.68 18.96 -34.97
CA THR A 150 54.92 18.21 -35.25
C THR A 150 55.10 17.77 -36.72
N PRO A 151 54.95 18.68 -37.71
CA PRO A 151 55.85 18.57 -38.86
C PRO A 151 56.49 19.89 -39.33
N TYR A 152 56.43 20.98 -38.56
CA TYR A 152 56.93 22.29 -39.05
C TYR A 152 58.34 22.71 -38.60
N PHE A 153 59.09 21.87 -37.86
CA PHE A 153 60.43 22.25 -37.35
C PHE A 153 61.62 21.44 -37.87
N PHE A 154 61.48 20.71 -38.97
CA PHE A 154 62.60 20.09 -39.66
C PHE A 154 62.51 20.38 -41.17
N PHE A 155 62.94 21.57 -41.62
CA PHE A 155 63.53 21.80 -42.95
C PHE A 155 63.92 23.28 -43.12
N GLN A 156 65.15 23.64 -42.75
CA GLN A 156 66.04 24.51 -43.53
C GLN A 156 67.37 24.65 -42.79
N ALA A 157 68.32 23.82 -43.23
CA ALA A 157 69.75 24.13 -43.21
C ALA A 157 70.10 24.83 -44.52
#